data_AF-H6RU16-F1
#
_entry.id   AF-H6RU16-F1
#
_cell.length_a   1.000
_cell.length_b   1.000
_cell.length_c   1.000
_cell.angle_alpha   90.00
_cell.angle_beta   90.00
_cell.angle_gamma   90.00
#
_symmetry.space_group_name_H-M   'P 1'
#
loop_
_entity.id
_entity.type
_entity.pdbx_description
1 polymer ?
#
loop_
_entity_poly.entity_id
_entity_poly.type
_entity_poly.pdbx_seq_one_letter_code
_entity_poly.pdbx_strand_id
1 'polypeptide(L)' 'MAPLLVTSSFLPLVEAQAKARRVTPRVVVVPHPVGGLNEAELAERIEAAAGALLPLADEARGSA' A
#
# COMPACT_ATOMS: atom_id res chain seq x y z
N MET A 1 20.44 7.43 18.16
CA MET A 1 19.14 7.78 17.53
C MET A 1 18.99 6.95 16.26
N ALA A 2 17.92 6.17 16.12
CA ALA A 2 17.68 5.33 14.95
C ALA A 2 17.25 6.18 13.74
N PRO A 3 17.60 5.79 12.50
CA PRO A 3 17.14 6.50 11.30
C PRO A 3 15.63 6.31 11.10
N LEU A 4 14.98 7.33 10.52
CA LEU A 4 13.58 7.31 10.14
C LEU A 4 13.43 6.55 8.81
N LEU A 5 12.59 5.52 8.78
CA LEU A 5 12.20 4.83 7.56
C LEU A 5 11.07 5.63 6.88
N VAL A 6 11.26 5.99 5.61
CA VAL A 6 10.30 6.81 4.86
C VAL A 6 10.16 6.23 3.45
N THR A 7 8.96 6.18 2.92
CA THR A 7 8.76 5.84 1.49
C THR A 7 9.03 7.06 0.62
N SER A 8 9.35 6.84 -0.66
CA SER A 8 9.58 7.95 -1.60
C SER A 8 8.42 8.96 -1.64
N SER A 9 7.18 8.49 -1.51
CA SER A 9 5.97 9.33 -1.48
C SER A 9 5.86 10.26 -0.27
N PHE A 10 6.45 9.89 0.88
CA PHE A 10 6.37 10.66 2.13
C PHE A 10 7.60 11.54 2.38
N LEU A 11 8.68 11.35 1.61
CA LEU A 11 9.92 12.13 1.77
C LEU A 11 9.70 13.66 1.76
N PRO A 12 8.89 14.24 0.85
CA PRO A 12 8.67 15.68 0.84
C PRO A 12 8.05 16.23 2.14
N LEU A 13 7.17 15.45 2.78
CA LEU A 13 6.53 15.84 4.04
C LEU A 13 7.54 15.80 5.20
N VAL A 14 8.40 14.79 5.23
CA VAL A 14 9.46 14.65 6.24
C VAL A 14 10.45 15.80 6.14
N GLU A 15 10.86 16.18 4.93
CA GLU A 15 11.75 17.31 4.69
C GLU A 15 11.12 18.64 5.11
N ALA A 16 9.85 18.87 4.79
CA ALA A 16 9.13 20.07 5.21
C ALA A 16 9.06 20.20 6.74
N GLN A 17 8.79 19.09 7.45
CA GLN A 17 8.76 19.06 8.91
C GLN A 17 10.14 19.30 9.53
N ALA A 18 11.18 18.69 8.96
CA ALA A 18 12.56 18.88 9.40
C ALA A 18 13.00 20.33 9.27
N LYS A 19 12.68 20.97 8.14
CA LYS A 19 12.93 22.40 7.91
C LYS A 19 12.20 23.28 8.93
N ALA A 20 10.91 23.03 9.17
CA ALA A 20 10.13 23.78 10.15
C ALA A 20 10.70 23.68 11.57
N ARG A 21 11.27 22.52 11.91
CA ARG A 21 11.88 22.25 13.21
C ARG A 21 13.38 22.59 13.30
N ARG A 22 13.99 23.05 12.21
CA ARG A 22 15.44 23.33 12.10
C ARG A 22 16.29 22.14 12.55
N VAL A 23 15.88 20.93 12.18
CA VAL A 23 16.61 19.68 12.47
C VAL A 23 17.02 19.00 11.17
N THR A 24 18.13 18.27 11.20
CA THR A 24 18.58 17.43 10.08
C THR A 24 18.18 15.97 10.36
N PRO A 25 17.22 15.40 9.63
CA PRO A 25 16.74 14.05 9.88
C PRO A 25 17.69 13.03 9.23
N ARG A 26 17.96 11.93 9.93
CA ARG A 26 18.61 10.75 9.33
C ARG A 26 17.51 9.88 8.74
N VAL A 27 17.39 9.84 7.43
CA VAL A 27 16.34 9.07 6.72
C VAL A 27 16.92 7.91 5.94
N VAL A 28 16.19 6.80 5.92
CA VAL A 28 16.40 5.69 4.98
C VAL A 28 15.16 5.64 4.10
N VAL A 29 15.32 5.98 2.81
CA VAL A 29 14.23 5.97 1.85
C VAL A 29 14.09 4.56 1.30
N VAL A 30 12.93 3.95 1.51
CA VAL A 30 12.64 2.60 1.04
C VAL A 30 11.70 2.63 -0.17
N PRO A 31 12.00 1.89 -1.25
CA PRO A 31 11.15 1.80 -2.43
C PRO A 31 10.04 0.74 -2.23
N HIS A 32 8.97 1.07 -1.51
CA HIS A 32 7.68 0.35 -1.59
C HIS A 32 6.58 1.11 -0.83
N PRO A 33 5.30 1.06 -1.24
CA PRO A 33 4.21 1.57 -0.41
C PRO A 33 4.16 0.77 0.89
N VAL A 34 3.99 1.44 2.03
CA VAL A 34 3.72 0.74 3.29
C VAL A 34 2.33 0.10 3.17
N GLY A 35 2.26 -1.16 2.72
CA GLY A 35 1.07 -2.01 2.75
C GLY A 35 0.17 -2.05 1.51
N GLY A 36 0.62 -1.60 0.33
CA GLY A 36 -0.17 -1.66 -0.92
C GLY A 36 0.18 -2.84 -1.82
N LEU A 37 -0.77 -3.31 -2.63
CA LEU A 37 -0.52 -4.25 -3.72
C LEU A 37 0.06 -3.50 -4.92
N ASN A 38 0.99 -4.11 -5.63
CA ASN A 38 1.31 -3.68 -6.98
C ASN A 38 0.19 -4.07 -7.97
N GLU A 39 0.28 -3.62 -9.21
CA GLU A 39 -0.76 -3.85 -10.22
C GLU A 39 -1.05 -5.34 -10.47
N ALA A 40 0.00 -6.16 -10.57
CA ALA A 40 -0.14 -7.60 -10.78
C ALA A 40 -0.77 -8.30 -9.56
N GLU A 41 -0.31 -7.95 -8.37
CA GLU A 41 -0.84 -8.47 -7.11
C GLU A 41 -2.31 -8.07 -6.89
N LEU A 42 -2.69 -6.86 -7.32
CA LEU A 42 -4.08 -6.40 -7.28
C LEU A 42 -4.96 -7.21 -8.24
N ALA A 43 -4.51 -7.39 -9.48
CA ALA A 43 -5.23 -8.15 -10.49
C ALA A 43 -5.47 -9.59 -10.02
N GLU A 44 -4.44 -10.24 -9.47
CA GLU A 44 -4.54 -11.60 -8.92
C GLU A 44 -5.58 -11.68 -7.79
N ARG A 45 -5.59 -10.72 -6.86
CA ARG A 45 -6.57 -10.72 -5.77
C ARG A 45 -8.01 -10.49 -6.24
N ILE A 46 -8.22 -9.68 -7.28
CA ILE A 46 -9.55 -9.46 -7.87
C ILE A 46 -10.06 -10.75 -8.51
N GLU A 47 -9.25 -11.40 -9.33
CA GLU A 47 -9.61 -12.67 -9.99
C GLU A 47 -9.92 -13.76 -8.97
N ALA A 48 -9.08 -13.91 -7.94
CA ALA A 48 -9.30 -14.88 -6.87
C ALA A 48 -10.61 -14.60 -6.08
N ALA A 49 -10.90 -13.34 -5.79
CA ALA A 49 -12.14 -12.96 -5.10
C ALA A 49 -13.38 -13.21 -5.97
N ALA A 50 -13.31 -12.86 -7.26
CA ALA A 50 -14.40 -13.10 -8.20
C ALA A 50 -14.71 -14.59 -8.37
N GLY A 51 -13.68 -15.42 -8.53
CA GLY A 51 -13.80 -16.87 -8.65
C GLY A 51 -14.45 -17.52 -7.42
N ALA A 52 -14.28 -16.95 -6.23
CA ALA A 52 -14.94 -17.43 -5.01
C ALA A 52 -16.37 -16.90 -4.85
N LEU A 53 -16.63 -15.63 -5.19
CA LEU A 53 -17.90 -14.97 -4.91
C LEU A 53 -18.98 -15.26 -5.95
N LEU A 54 -18.63 -15.39 -7.23
CA LEU A 54 -19.61 -15.61 -8.30
C LEU A 54 -20.38 -16.93 -8.14
N PRO A 55 -19.74 -18.08 -7.86
CA PRO A 55 -20.46 -19.34 -7.65
C PRO A 55 -21.45 -19.25 -6.48
N LEU A 56 -21.04 -18.64 -5.37
CA LEU A 56 -21.89 -18.44 -4.20
C LEU A 56 -23.11 -17.55 -4.53
N ALA A 57 -22.91 -16.54 -5.38
CA ALA A 57 -23.97 -15.65 -5.81
C ALA A 57 -24.94 -16.35 -6.80
N ASP A 58 -24.46 -17.27 -7.62
CA ASP A 58 -25.28 -18.04 -8.56
C ASP A 58 -26.12 -19.10 -7.83
N GLU A 59 -25.52 -19.78 -6.84
CA GLU A 59 -26.21 -20.68 -5.91
C GLU A 59 -27.34 -19.94 -5.15
N ALA A 60 -27.04 -18.76 -4.59
CA ALA A 60 -28.03 -17.96 -3.88
C ALA A 60 -29.20 -17.47 -4.76
N ARG A 61 -28.94 -17.28 -6.06
CA ARG A 61 -29.96 -16.92 -7.06
C ARG A 61 -30.76 -18.11 -7.58
N GLY A 62 -30.43 -19.34 -7.16
CA GLY A 62 -31.04 -20.56 -7.70
C GLY A 62 -30.77 -20.75 -9.18
N SER A 63 -29.65 -20.19 -9.66
CA SER A 63 -29.23 -20.22 -11.07
C SER A 63 -28.18 -21.32 -11.35
N ALA A 64 -27.92 -22.17 -10.37
CA ALA A 64 -26.98 -23.29 -10.42
C ALA A 64 -27.62 -24.57 -11.00
#